data_AF-A0AAV8VV22-F1
#
_entry.id   AF-A0AAV8VV22-F1
#
_cell.length_a   1.000
_cell.length_b   1.000
_cell.length_c   1.000
_cell.angle_alpha   90.00
_cell.angle_beta   90.00
_cell.angle_gamma   90.00
#
_symmetry.space_group_name_H-M   'P 1'
#
loop_
_entity.id
_entity.type
_entity.pdbx_description
1 polymer ?
#
loop_
_entity_poly.entity_id
_entity_poly.type
_entity_poly.pdbx_seq_one_letter_code
_entity_poly.pdbx_strand_id
1 'polypeptide(L)'
;METKATNNHVASQQEQKELLSKVFSEAQIKILLGGQRSVWSNDDMAVAYTIRHLSNRKFYSYVSQRLHIPLPGMSTIQRWVCTKNMKKNKL
;
A
#
# COMPACT_ATOMS: atom_id res chain seq x y z
N MET A 1 -11.11 -45.05 -17.50
CA MET A 1 -9.94 -44.44 -16.83
C MET A 1 -10.40 -43.09 -16.30
N GLU A 2 -10.58 -42.97 -14.99
CA GLU A 2 -10.99 -41.73 -14.32
C GLU A 2 -9.81 -40.75 -14.32
N THR A 3 -10.01 -39.56 -14.89
CA THR A 3 -9.09 -38.44 -14.71
C THR A 3 -9.52 -37.64 -13.48
N LYS A 4 -8.66 -37.70 -12.45
CA LYS A 4 -8.76 -36.96 -11.19
C LYS A 4 -8.85 -35.44 -11.42
N ALA A 5 -9.65 -34.81 -10.56
CA ALA A 5 -9.96 -33.39 -10.52
C ALA A 5 -8.75 -32.44 -10.49
N THR A 6 -8.84 -31.34 -11.25
CA THR A 6 -8.21 -30.07 -10.89
C THR A 6 -9.31 -29.12 -10.41
N ASN A 7 -9.63 -29.22 -9.13
CA ASN A 7 -10.52 -28.27 -8.46
C ASN A 7 -9.72 -26.97 -8.26
N ASN A 8 -9.72 -26.07 -9.25
CA ASN A 8 -9.17 -24.72 -9.11
C ASN A 8 -10.08 -23.93 -8.16
N HIS A 9 -9.94 -24.15 -6.85
CA HIS A 9 -10.65 -23.38 -5.86
C HIS A 9 -9.97 -22.00 -5.76
N VAL A 10 -10.48 -21.04 -6.52
CA VAL A 10 -10.10 -19.64 -6.35
C VAL A 10 -10.46 -19.26 -4.92
N ALA A 11 -9.46 -18.89 -4.11
CA ALA A 11 -9.70 -18.43 -2.75
C ALA A 11 -10.72 -17.29 -2.76
N SER A 12 -11.69 -17.34 -1.85
CA SER A 12 -12.67 -16.27 -1.67
C SER A 12 -11.96 -14.94 -1.40
N GLN A 13 -12.62 -13.82 -1.70
CA GLN A 13 -12.03 -12.50 -1.40
C GLN A 13 -11.71 -12.32 0.08
N GLN A 14 -12.45 -12.99 0.96
CA GLN A 14 -12.19 -12.96 2.40
C GLN A 14 -10.88 -13.67 2.76
N GLU A 15 -10.65 -14.87 2.24
CA GLU A 15 -9.40 -15.61 2.43
C GLU A 15 -8.21 -14.85 1.82
N GLN A 16 -8.39 -14.23 0.65
CA GLN A 16 -7.38 -13.37 0.04
C GLN A 16 -7.03 -12.18 0.95
N LYS A 17 -8.05 -11.51 1.52
CA LYS A 17 -7.86 -10.40 2.45
C LYS A 17 -7.09 -10.82 3.70
N GLU A 18 -7.43 -11.97 4.29
CA GLU A 18 -6.78 -12.50 5.50
C GLU A 18 -5.31 -12.86 5.27
N LEU A 19 -4.96 -13.32 4.06
CA LEU A 19 -3.57 -13.56 3.69
C LEU A 19 -2.81 -12.24 3.48
N LEU A 20 -3.40 -11.29 2.76
CA LEU A 20 -2.77 -10.01 2.45
C LEU A 20 -2.59 -9.11 3.69
N SER A 21 -3.49 -9.20 4.68
CA SER A 21 -3.42 -8.39 5.92
C SER A 21 -2.21 -8.67 6.80
N LYS A 22 -1.49 -9.76 6.54
CA LYS A 22 -0.22 -10.08 7.22
C LYS A 22 0.94 -9.20 6.75
N VAL A 23 0.82 -8.56 5.59
CA VAL A 23 1.91 -7.82 4.93
C VAL A 23 1.50 -6.39 4.58
N PHE A 24 0.26 -6.23 4.11
CA PHE A 24 -0.26 -4.97 3.59
C PHE A 24 -1.26 -4.34 4.56
N SER A 25 -1.31 -3.02 4.58
CA SER A 25 -2.36 -2.29 5.30
C SER A 25 -3.72 -2.43 4.61
N GLU A 26 -4.80 -2.17 5.34
CA GLU A 26 -6.17 -2.16 4.77
C GLU A 26 -6.28 -1.27 3.53
N ALA A 27 -5.61 -0.12 3.54
CA ALA A 27 -5.61 0.82 2.42
C ALA A 27 -4.95 0.21 1.16
N GLN A 28 -3.87 -0.54 1.36
CA GLN A 28 -3.14 -1.24 0.31
C GLN A 28 -3.92 -2.44 -0.23
N ILE A 29 -4.52 -3.24 0.66
CA ILE A 29 -5.36 -4.38 0.29
C ILE A 29 -6.54 -3.91 -0.57
N LYS A 30 -7.19 -2.80 -0.20
CA LYS A 30 -8.27 -2.23 -0.98
C LYS A 30 -7.85 -1.92 -2.43
N ILE A 31 -6.62 -1.44 -2.63
CA ILE A 31 -6.07 -1.18 -3.97
C ILE A 31 -5.80 -2.49 -4.70
N LEU A 32 -5.19 -3.46 -4.02
CA LEU A 32 -4.87 -4.78 -4.59
C LEU A 32 -6.13 -5.55 -5.02
N LEU A 33 -7.22 -5.43 -4.27
CA LEU A 33 -8.52 -6.02 -4.60
C LEU A 33 -9.34 -5.21 -5.64
N GLY A 34 -8.70 -4.29 -6.37
CA GLY A 34 -9.31 -3.56 -7.49
C GLY A 34 -9.92 -2.20 -7.15
N GLY A 35 -9.72 -1.69 -5.93
CA GLY A 35 -10.16 -0.35 -5.54
C GLY A 35 -9.31 0.77 -6.17
N GLN A 36 -9.95 1.77 -6.77
CA GLN A 36 -9.23 2.87 -7.45
C GLN A 36 -8.73 3.99 -6.53
N ARG A 37 -9.35 4.18 -5.36
CA ARG A 37 -9.00 5.26 -4.42
C ARG A 37 -9.00 4.75 -2.99
N SER A 38 -7.86 4.94 -2.33
CA SER A 38 -7.68 4.65 -0.92
C SER A 38 -7.33 5.91 -0.15
N VAL A 39 -7.96 6.09 1.01
CA VAL A 39 -7.59 7.15 1.95
C VAL A 39 -6.45 6.58 2.78
N TRP A 40 -5.27 7.18 2.65
CA TRP A 40 -4.09 6.76 3.40
C TRP A 40 -4.22 7.19 4.87
N SER A 41 -4.01 6.24 5.78
CA SER A 41 -3.93 6.52 7.21
C SER A 41 -2.66 7.29 7.54
N ASN A 42 -2.56 7.86 8.76
CA ASN A 42 -1.30 8.48 9.19
C ASN A 42 -0.16 7.45 9.23
N ASP A 43 -0.44 6.18 9.54
CA ASP A 43 0.56 5.13 9.62
C ASP A 43 1.06 4.75 8.22
N ASP A 44 0.16 4.64 7.23
CA ASP A 44 0.54 4.45 5.83
C ASP A 44 1.48 5.58 5.36
N MET A 45 1.14 6.82 5.70
CA MET A 45 1.94 8.00 5.35
C MET A 45 3.29 8.02 6.06
N ALA A 46 3.34 7.61 7.32
CA ALA A 46 4.58 7.52 8.10
C ALA A 46 5.50 6.42 7.54
N VAL A 47 4.98 5.23 7.26
CA VAL A 47 5.73 4.13 6.63
C VAL A 47 6.27 4.56 5.26
N ALA A 48 5.43 5.16 4.43
CA ALA A 48 5.82 5.66 3.12
C ALA A 48 6.91 6.74 3.19
N TYR A 49 6.78 7.68 4.14
CA TYR A 49 7.79 8.70 4.40
C TYR A 49 9.11 8.07 4.84
N THR A 50 9.07 7.11 5.76
CA THR A 50 10.24 6.39 6.27
C THR A 50 10.96 5.64 5.16
N ILE A 51 10.25 4.85 4.34
CA ILE A 51 10.84 4.14 3.20
C ILE A 51 11.51 5.14 2.26
N ARG A 52 10.83 6.23 1.90
CA ARG A 52 11.39 7.28 1.04
C ARG A 52 12.66 7.91 1.62
N HIS A 53 12.67 8.17 2.92
CA HIS A 53 13.77 8.86 3.62
C HIS A 53 14.99 7.95 3.80
N LEU A 54 14.79 6.69 4.19
CA LEU A 54 15.87 5.73 4.45
C LEU A 54 16.48 5.16 3.16
N SER A 55 15.70 5.09 2.08
CA SER A 55 16.20 4.61 0.79
C SER A 55 16.68 5.79 -0.09
N ASN A 56 16.03 6.02 -1.22
CA ASN A 56 16.14 7.20 -2.05
C ASN A 56 14.92 7.30 -2.97
N ARG A 57 14.76 8.43 -3.66
CA ARG A 57 13.62 8.66 -4.56
C ARG A 57 13.51 7.63 -5.69
N LYS A 58 14.64 7.13 -6.22
CA LYS A 58 14.66 6.16 -7.32
C LYS A 58 14.15 4.81 -6.85
N PHE A 59 14.60 4.34 -5.68
CA PHE A 59 14.12 3.12 -5.06
C PHE A 59 12.61 3.18 -4.78
N TYR A 60 12.15 4.27 -4.17
CA TYR A 60 10.72 4.46 -3.90
C TYR A 60 9.87 4.41 -5.18
N SER A 61 10.35 5.06 -6.25
CA SER A 61 9.67 5.05 -7.55
C SER A 61 9.69 3.68 -8.20
N TYR A 62 10.80 2.94 -8.07
CA TYR A 62 10.90 1.56 -8.56
C TYR A 62 9.87 0.65 -7.88
N VAL A 63 9.81 0.65 -6.55
CA VAL A 63 8.88 -0.18 -5.79
C VAL A 63 7.42 0.16 -6.10
N SER A 64 7.07 1.45 -6.15
CA SER A 64 5.68 1.88 -6.41
C SER A 64 5.25 1.76 -7.88
N GLN A 65 6.14 2.04 -8.84
CA GLN A 65 5.78 2.14 -10.27
C GLN A 65 6.18 0.91 -11.09
N ARG A 66 7.31 0.26 -10.76
CA ARG A 66 7.79 -0.94 -11.48
C ARG A 66 7.31 -2.23 -10.85
N LEU A 67 7.35 -2.32 -9.52
CA LEU A 67 6.83 -3.48 -8.79
C LEU A 67 5.35 -3.37 -8.44
N HIS A 68 4.71 -2.24 -8.77
CA HIS A 68 3.29 -1.99 -8.53
C HIS A 68 2.84 -2.19 -7.08
N ILE A 69 3.75 -1.97 -6.11
CA ILE A 69 3.38 -2.02 -4.70
C ILE A 69 2.52 -0.79 -4.38
N PRO A 70 1.32 -0.97 -3.81
CA PRO A 70 0.42 0.13 -3.51
C PRO A 70 1.02 1.01 -2.41
N LEU A 71 1.57 2.16 -2.79
CA LEU A 71 2.16 3.12 -1.86
C LEU A 71 1.60 4.53 -2.13
N PRO A 72 1.57 5.40 -1.11
CA PRO A 72 1.24 6.80 -1.31
C PRO A 72 2.09 7.48 -2.38
N GLY A 73 1.46 8.31 -3.21
CA GLY A 73 2.19 9.11 -4.19
C GLY A 73 3.18 10.08 -3.54
N MET A 74 4.31 10.35 -4.20
CA MET A 74 5.35 11.26 -3.69
C MET A 74 4.81 12.65 -3.33
N SER A 75 3.91 13.21 -4.16
CA SER A 75 3.26 14.49 -3.92
C SER A 75 2.31 14.44 -2.70
N THR A 76 1.64 13.32 -2.49
CA THR A 76 0.78 13.07 -1.32
C THR A 76 1.60 13.05 -0.03
N ILE A 77 2.76 12.37 -0.05
CA ILE A 77 3.70 12.32 1.09
C ILE A 77 4.20 13.71 1.42
N GLN A 78 4.66 14.46 0.42
CA GLN A 78 5.16 15.82 0.62
C GLN A 78 4.09 16.75 1.21
N ARG A 79 2.86 16.70 0.69
CA ARG A 79 1.73 17.48 1.21
C ARG A 79 1.43 17.15 2.67
N TRP A 80 1.43 15.86 3.03
CA TRP A 80 1.18 15.41 4.39
C TRP A 80 2.26 15.90 5.37
N VAL A 81 3.54 15.80 5.00
CA VAL A 81 4.66 16.32 5.81
C VAL A 81 4.54 17.83 6.02
N CYS A 82 4.30 18.59 4.95
CA CYS A 82 4.12 20.04 5.05
C CYS A 82 2.97 20.40 6.01
N THR A 83 1.86 19.67 5.93
CA THR A 83 0.70 19.89 6.79
C THR A 83 1.02 19.61 8.27
N LYS A 84 1.81 18.58 8.57
CA LYS A 84 2.25 18.26 9.95
C LYS A 84 3.23 19.31 10.49
N ASN A 85 4.18 19.76 9.67
CA ASN A 85 5.14 20.80 10.06
C ASN A 85 4.45 22.15 10.32
N MET A 86 3.45 22.52 9.51
CA MET A 86 2.66 23.74 9.74
C MET A 86 1.86 23.70 11.04
N LYS A 87 1.41 22.51 11.49
CA LYS A 87 0.75 22.35 12.79
C LYS A 87 1.74 22.48 13.95
N LYS A 88 2.98 22.01 13.78
CA LYS A 88 4.03 22.13 14.79
C LYS A 88 4.43 23.59 15.06
N ASN A 89 4.44 24.44 14.03
CA ASN A 89 4.85 25.85 14.14
C ASN A 89 3.72 26.80 14.59
N LYS A 90 2.54 26.29 14.94
CA LYS A 90 1.38 27.06 15.43
C LYS A 90 1.08 26.85 16.92
N LEU A 91 1.97 26.15 17.62
CA LEU A 91 1.98 25.92 19.06
C LEU A 91 3.21 26.61 19.65
#